data_AF-A0AAU8E7L7-F1
#
_entry.id   AF-A0AAU8E7L7-F1
#
_cell.length_a   1.000
_cell.length_b   1.000
_cell.length_c   1.000
_cell.angle_alpha   90.00
_cell.angle_beta   90.00
_cell.angle_gamma   90.00
#
_symmetry.space_group_name_H-M   'P 1'
#
loop_
_entity.id
_entity.type
_entity.pdbx_description
1 polymer ?
#
loop_
_entity_poly.entity_id
_entity_poly.type
_entity_poly.pdbx_seq_one_letter_code
_entity_poly.pdbx_strand_id
1 'polypeptide(L)'
;MIVTAIRMRHTRARQIARKGVPKHILSHWLGNTSERSIHAYYNDPAEEARKIDEAMAPMLAPLAMAFAGTLIDSEDQAKRASDPTSKLEFAHEGKLKDVGRCGKHSFCATTSVPIPCYRCMYFEPLVDAPHHEVLEALLQRTEAERQVLKIGSPRNLLIPIDLSADIRAVENCITRCNFRKAERGIK
;
A
#
# COMPACT_ATOMS: atom_id res chain seq x y z
N MET A 1 27.15 -4.91 -8.88
CA MET A 1 27.35 -5.56 -7.56
C MET A 1 28.36 -6.68 -7.73
N ILE A 2 29.56 -6.58 -7.13
CA ILE A 2 30.65 -7.56 -7.36
C ILE A 2 30.37 -8.84 -6.59
N VAL A 3 30.47 -9.99 -7.28
CA VAL A 3 30.30 -11.33 -6.72
C VAL A 3 31.68 -11.90 -6.42
N THR A 4 31.91 -12.28 -5.16
CA THR A 4 33.15 -12.89 -4.69
C THR A 4 32.85 -14.19 -3.94
N ALA A 5 33.82 -15.11 -3.88
CA ALA A 5 33.66 -16.38 -3.16
C ALA A 5 33.28 -16.17 -1.68
N ILE A 6 33.85 -15.14 -1.04
CA ILE A 6 33.52 -14.75 0.33
C ILE A 6 32.04 -14.34 0.43
N ARG A 7 31.56 -13.52 -0.50
CA ARG A 7 30.15 -13.09 -0.51
C ARG A 7 29.21 -14.29 -0.67
N MET A 8 29.52 -15.22 -1.57
CA MET A 8 28.73 -16.44 -1.74
C MET A 8 28.67 -17.28 -0.46
N ARG A 9 29.82 -17.47 0.22
CA ARG A 9 29.89 -18.15 1.52
C ARG A 9 29.01 -17.47 2.57
N HIS A 10 29.10 -16.14 2.69
CA HIS A 10 28.28 -15.39 3.64
C HIS A 10 26.80 -15.47 3.33
N THR A 11 26.41 -15.34 2.05
CA THR A 11 25.02 -15.49 1.62
C THR A 11 24.50 -16.88 1.94
N ARG A 12 25.26 -17.94 1.65
CA ARG A 12 24.85 -19.33 1.93
C ARG A 12 24.73 -19.60 3.43
N ALA A 13 25.71 -19.15 4.23
CA ALA A 13 25.67 -19.29 5.69
C ALA A 13 24.43 -18.59 6.28
N ARG A 14 24.11 -17.39 5.81
CA ARG A 14 22.91 -16.64 6.24
C ARG A 14 21.62 -17.31 5.81
N GLN A 15 21.55 -17.88 4.60
CA GLN A 15 20.39 -18.69 4.17
C GLN A 15 20.17 -19.92 5.05
N ILE A 16 21.24 -20.61 5.45
CA ILE A 16 21.16 -21.76 6.35
C ILE A 16 20.72 -21.32 7.76
N ALA A 17 21.26 -20.21 8.26
CA ALA A 17 20.86 -19.63 9.54
C ALA A 17 19.36 -19.27 9.55
N ARG A 18 18.83 -18.70 8.46
CA ARG A 18 17.38 -18.39 8.29
C ARG A 18 16.49 -19.64 8.34
N LYS A 19 16.99 -20.81 7.94
CA LYS A 19 16.28 -22.09 8.07
C LYS A 19 16.25 -22.65 9.50
N GLY A 20 16.85 -21.95 10.47
CA GLY A 20 16.81 -22.35 11.88
C GLY A 20 17.82 -23.44 12.25
N VAL A 21 18.86 -23.65 11.45
CA VAL A 21 19.93 -24.61 11.81
C VAL A 21 20.61 -24.14 13.10
N PRO A 22 20.89 -25.04 14.06
CA PRO A 22 21.59 -24.69 15.30
C PRO A 22 22.99 -24.09 15.05
N LYS A 23 23.37 -23.10 15.87
CA LYS A 23 24.65 -22.37 15.74
C LYS A 23 25.86 -23.28 15.73
N HIS A 24 25.90 -24.28 16.61
CA HIS A 24 27.02 -25.21 16.74
C HIS A 24 27.24 -26.04 15.47
N ILE A 25 26.15 -26.45 14.80
CA ILE A 25 26.23 -27.19 13.52
C ILE A 25 26.82 -26.27 12.46
N LEU A 26 26.27 -25.07 12.28
CA LEU A 26 26.76 -24.15 11.26
C LEU A 26 28.21 -23.71 11.53
N SER A 27 28.59 -23.55 12.80
CA SER A 27 29.96 -23.24 13.23
C SER A 27 30.94 -24.34 12.86
N HIS A 28 30.56 -25.61 13.10
CA HIS A 28 31.36 -26.77 12.72
C HIS A 28 31.56 -26.85 11.20
N TRP A 29 30.49 -26.70 10.42
CA TRP A 29 30.54 -26.73 8.95
C TRP A 29 31.37 -25.59 8.34
N LEU A 30 31.36 -24.41 8.97
CA LEU A 30 32.19 -23.29 8.54
C LEU A 30 33.64 -23.41 9.02
N GLY A 31 33.95 -24.31 9.95
CA GLY A 31 35.28 -24.43 10.54
C GLY A 31 35.65 -23.23 11.40
N ASN A 32 34.68 -22.61 12.06
CA ASN A 32 34.93 -21.47 12.94
C ASN A 32 35.56 -21.95 14.27
N THR A 33 36.62 -21.27 14.70
CA THR A 33 37.31 -21.56 15.96
C THR A 33 36.60 -20.95 17.17
N SER A 34 35.83 -19.88 16.99
CA SER A 34 35.08 -19.20 18.04
C SER A 34 33.60 -19.17 17.72
N GLU A 35 32.76 -19.41 18.72
CA GLU A 35 31.32 -19.29 18.57
C GLU A 35 30.89 -17.84 18.30
N ARG A 36 31.65 -16.84 18.75
CA ARG A 36 31.31 -15.42 18.56
C ARG A 36 31.21 -15.01 17.09
N SER A 37 32.03 -15.60 16.22
CA SER A 37 32.01 -15.27 14.78
C SER A 37 30.74 -15.74 14.09
N ILE A 38 30.06 -16.76 14.63
CA ILE A 38 28.81 -17.24 14.04
C ILE A 38 27.65 -16.25 14.24
N HIS A 39 27.70 -15.41 15.27
CA HIS A 39 26.62 -14.48 15.58
C HIS A 39 26.32 -13.52 14.43
N ALA A 40 27.34 -13.13 13.64
CA ALA A 40 27.16 -12.26 12.48
C ALA A 40 26.23 -12.87 11.40
N TYR A 41 26.15 -14.20 11.29
CA TYR A 41 25.26 -14.87 10.33
C TYR A 41 23.81 -14.99 10.83
N TYR A 42 23.60 -15.00 12.15
CA TYR A 42 22.27 -15.07 12.77
C TYR A 42 21.69 -13.68 13.07
N ASN A 43 22.53 -12.65 13.15
CA ASN A 43 22.09 -11.27 13.26
C ASN A 43 21.59 -10.77 11.90
N ASP A 44 20.30 -10.95 11.64
CA ASP A 44 19.63 -10.49 10.43
C ASP A 44 18.49 -9.53 10.73
N PRO A 45 18.81 -8.26 11.05
CA PRO A 45 17.80 -7.28 11.43
C PRO A 45 16.81 -7.02 10.30
N ALA A 46 17.20 -7.21 9.04
CA ALA A 46 16.32 -7.05 7.89
C ALA A 46 15.25 -8.16 7.83
N GLU A 47 15.63 -9.42 8.05
CA GLU A 47 14.64 -10.51 8.12
C GLU A 47 13.79 -10.46 9.38
N GLU A 48 14.38 -10.05 10.51
CA GLU A 48 13.64 -9.85 11.76
C GLU A 48 12.59 -8.74 11.61
N ALA A 49 12.98 -7.59 11.05
CA ALA A 49 12.05 -6.52 10.70
C ALA A 49 10.95 -7.01 9.77
N ARG A 50 11.28 -7.78 8.72
CA ARG A 50 10.28 -8.32 7.78
C ARG A 50 9.24 -9.22 8.48
N LYS A 51 9.68 -10.05 9.43
CA LYS A 51 8.77 -10.90 10.22
C LYS A 51 7.89 -10.08 11.15
N ILE A 52 8.45 -9.05 11.78
CA ILE A 52 7.70 -8.12 12.63
C ILE A 52 6.66 -7.40 11.78
N ASP A 53 7.05 -6.85 10.63
CA ASP A 53 6.14 -6.18 9.70
C ASP A 53 5.01 -7.10 9.25
N GLU A 54 5.31 -8.35 8.89
CA GLU A 54 4.31 -9.34 8.48
C GLU A 54 3.34 -9.69 9.62
N ALA A 55 3.84 -9.83 10.86
CA ALA A 55 3.02 -10.11 12.03
C ALA A 55 2.18 -8.90 12.48
N MET A 56 2.72 -7.69 12.33
CA MET A 56 2.05 -6.45 12.71
C MET A 56 1.11 -5.93 11.62
N ALA A 57 1.31 -6.31 10.36
CA ALA A 57 0.53 -5.83 9.22
C ALA A 57 -0.99 -5.96 9.41
N PRO A 58 -1.56 -7.07 9.93
CA PRO A 58 -3.01 -7.17 10.14
C PRO A 58 -3.55 -6.23 11.22
N MET A 59 -2.78 -6.02 12.29
CA MET A 59 -3.15 -5.15 13.42
C MET A 59 -2.97 -3.66 13.07
N LEU A 60 -1.91 -3.34 12.36
CA LEU A 60 -1.62 -1.99 11.92
C LEU A 60 -2.37 -1.61 10.65
N ALA A 61 -2.90 -2.58 9.89
CA ALA A 61 -3.69 -2.30 8.69
C ALA A 61 -4.84 -1.35 9.01
N PRO A 62 -5.76 -1.60 9.96
CA PRO A 62 -6.82 -0.65 10.31
C PRO A 62 -6.32 0.73 10.75
N LEU A 63 -5.15 0.80 11.38
CA LEU A 63 -4.55 2.04 11.86
C LEU A 63 -3.92 2.87 10.72
N ALA A 64 -3.20 2.20 9.82
CA ALA A 64 -2.65 2.80 8.60
C ALA A 64 -3.73 3.11 7.57
N MET A 65 -4.81 2.31 7.60
CA MET A 65 -6.02 2.43 6.78
C MET A 65 -7.11 3.26 7.46
N ALA A 66 -6.78 3.97 8.55
CA ALA A 66 -7.65 5.01 9.04
C ALA A 66 -7.81 6.04 7.91
N PHE A 67 -8.89 5.88 7.14
CA PHE A 67 -9.56 6.95 6.45
C PHE A 67 -9.52 8.14 7.39
N ALA A 68 -8.66 9.10 7.07
CA ALA A 68 -8.60 10.33 7.82
C ALA A 68 -9.76 11.25 7.41
N GLY A 69 -10.49 10.92 6.34
CA GLY A 69 -11.66 11.63 5.83
C GLY A 69 -12.99 11.22 6.49
N THR A 70 -13.98 12.11 6.36
CA THR A 70 -15.33 11.96 6.94
C THR A 70 -16.36 11.63 5.87
N LEU A 71 -17.08 10.52 5.99
CA LEU A 71 -18.12 10.11 5.04
C LEU A 71 -19.31 11.08 5.05
N ILE A 72 -19.83 11.39 3.86
CA ILE A 72 -21.02 12.23 3.69
C ILE A 72 -22.16 11.42 3.06
N ASP A 73 -23.35 11.58 3.61
CA ASP A 73 -24.56 10.87 3.19
C ASP A 73 -25.27 11.56 2.00
N SER A 74 -25.09 12.87 1.87
CA SER A 74 -25.59 13.73 0.79
C SER A 74 -24.59 14.85 0.53
N GLU A 75 -24.59 15.42 -0.66
CA GLU A 75 -23.72 16.54 -1.03
C GLU A 75 -23.87 17.76 -0.12
N ASP A 76 -25.06 17.95 0.47
CA ASP A 76 -25.36 19.06 1.37
C ASP A 76 -24.64 18.99 2.72
N GLN A 77 -24.19 17.80 3.12
CA GLN A 77 -23.46 17.59 4.37
C GLN A 77 -21.97 17.93 4.26
N ALA A 78 -21.49 18.23 3.05
CA ALA A 78 -20.09 18.57 2.84
C ALA A 78 -19.74 19.93 3.45
N LYS A 79 -18.54 20.05 4.02
CA LYS A 79 -18.08 21.32 4.64
C LYS A 79 -18.04 22.49 3.65
N ARG A 80 -17.89 22.18 2.36
CA ARG A 80 -17.90 23.15 1.26
C ARG A 80 -19.02 22.85 0.24
N ALA A 81 -20.23 22.52 0.71
CA ALA A 81 -21.39 22.21 -0.14
C ALA A 81 -21.68 23.32 -1.19
N SER A 82 -21.48 24.59 -0.82
CA SER A 82 -21.76 25.75 -1.69
C SER A 82 -20.69 26.02 -2.76
N ASP A 83 -19.53 25.38 -2.70
CA ASP A 83 -18.42 25.66 -3.62
C ASP A 83 -18.30 24.56 -4.70
N PRO A 84 -18.51 24.86 -5.99
CA PRO A 84 -18.39 23.88 -7.06
C PRO A 84 -16.96 23.36 -7.24
N THR A 85 -15.94 24.08 -6.78
CA THR A 85 -14.54 23.62 -6.84
C THR A 85 -14.22 22.51 -5.84
N SER A 86 -15.12 22.26 -4.88
CA SER A 86 -14.97 21.18 -3.91
C SER A 86 -15.33 19.81 -4.48
N LYS A 87 -16.05 19.75 -5.60
CA LYS A 87 -16.54 18.51 -6.20
C LYS A 87 -15.40 17.70 -6.79
N LEU A 88 -15.33 16.42 -6.44
CA LEU A 88 -14.33 15.47 -6.94
C LEU A 88 -15.02 14.50 -7.89
N GLU A 89 -14.65 14.59 -9.17
CA GLU A 89 -15.18 13.72 -10.20
C GLU A 89 -14.12 12.74 -10.66
N PHE A 90 -14.51 11.48 -10.82
CA PHE A 90 -13.69 10.46 -11.44
C PHE A 90 -14.18 10.23 -12.87
N ALA A 91 -13.28 10.40 -13.83
CA ALA A 91 -13.55 10.10 -15.23
C ALA A 91 -13.22 8.62 -15.49
N HIS A 92 -14.23 7.80 -15.72
CA HIS A 92 -14.08 6.42 -16.18
C HIS A 92 -14.92 6.20 -17.43
N GLU A 93 -14.31 5.63 -18.47
CA GLU A 93 -14.98 5.34 -19.76
C GLU A 93 -15.75 6.52 -20.37
N GLY A 94 -15.24 7.75 -20.18
CA GLY A 94 -15.86 8.96 -20.71
C GLY A 94 -17.08 9.47 -19.93
N LYS A 95 -17.42 8.87 -18.78
CA LYS A 95 -18.44 9.38 -17.84
C LYS A 95 -17.75 9.98 -16.61
N LEU A 96 -18.14 11.19 -16.25
CA LEU A 96 -17.76 11.84 -15.00
C LEU A 96 -18.71 11.37 -13.91
N LYS A 97 -18.18 10.64 -12.93
CA LYS A 97 -18.94 10.17 -11.77
C LYS A 97 -18.45 10.91 -10.54
N ASP A 98 -19.39 11.42 -9.75
CA ASP A 98 -19.06 12.09 -8.50
C ASP A 98 -18.60 11.05 -7.47
N VAL A 99 -17.44 11.28 -6.89
CA VAL A 99 -16.86 10.41 -5.85
C VAL A 99 -16.88 11.05 -4.47
N GLY A 100 -17.18 12.35 -4.37
CA GLY A 100 -17.23 13.07 -3.10
C GLY A 100 -16.72 14.50 -3.20
N ARG A 101 -16.41 15.09 -2.05
CA ARG A 101 -16.00 16.49 -1.94
C ARG A 101 -14.69 16.68 -1.17
N CYS A 102 -14.03 17.80 -1.44
CA CYS A 102 -12.83 18.23 -0.74
C CYS A 102 -13.18 19.25 0.35
N GLY A 103 -12.94 18.90 1.61
CA GLY A 103 -13.15 19.78 2.76
C GLY A 103 -11.98 20.76 3.01
N LYS A 104 -10.94 20.78 2.18
CA LYS A 104 -9.79 21.67 2.34
C LYS A 104 -10.10 23.05 1.78
N HIS A 105 -9.88 24.11 2.55
CA HIS A 105 -10.07 25.50 2.11
C HIS A 105 -8.87 26.10 1.35
N SER A 106 -7.73 25.41 1.33
CA SER A 106 -6.49 25.84 0.67
C SER A 106 -6.14 24.98 -0.54
N PHE A 107 -5.41 25.55 -1.50
CA PHE A 107 -4.96 24.86 -2.72
C PHE A 107 -4.27 23.52 -2.43
N CYS A 108 -4.59 22.48 -3.21
CA CYS A 108 -3.98 21.17 -3.11
C CYS A 108 -2.95 21.00 -4.23
N ALA A 109 -1.70 20.67 -3.90
CA ALA A 109 -0.63 20.49 -4.87
C ALA A 109 -0.67 19.12 -5.59
N THR A 110 -1.71 18.33 -5.39
CA THR A 110 -1.85 16.98 -5.97
C THR A 110 -2.31 17.06 -7.42
N THR A 111 -1.52 16.53 -8.35
CA THR A 111 -1.76 16.58 -9.80
C THR A 111 -2.80 15.55 -10.29
N SER A 112 -3.05 14.46 -9.55
CA SER A 112 -3.86 13.31 -10.01
C SER A 112 -5.14 13.08 -9.19
N VAL A 113 -5.86 14.16 -8.90
CA VAL A 113 -7.19 14.10 -8.26
C VAL A 113 -8.13 13.21 -9.10
N PRO A 114 -8.88 12.26 -8.52
CA PRO A 114 -9.17 12.05 -7.10
C PRO A 114 -8.37 10.95 -6.37
N ILE A 115 -7.42 10.25 -7.02
CA ILE A 115 -6.76 9.06 -6.41
C ILE A 115 -6.05 9.39 -5.08
N PRO A 116 -5.20 10.44 -4.98
CA PRO A 116 -4.57 10.82 -3.72
C PRO A 116 -5.56 11.27 -2.64
N CYS A 117 -6.78 11.68 -3.02
CA CYS A 117 -7.78 12.17 -2.08
C CYS A 117 -8.26 11.06 -1.15
N TYR A 118 -8.29 9.80 -1.59
CA TYR A 118 -8.66 8.66 -0.73
C TYR A 118 -7.74 8.48 0.49
N ARG A 119 -6.52 9.05 0.45
CA ARG A 119 -5.57 9.06 1.56
C ARG A 119 -5.54 10.38 2.34
N CYS A 120 -6.28 11.39 1.89
CA CYS A 120 -6.31 12.70 2.48
C CYS A 120 -7.28 12.75 3.67
N MET A 121 -6.90 13.46 4.73
CA MET A 121 -7.76 13.67 5.91
C MET A 121 -8.97 14.59 5.67
N TYR A 122 -8.92 15.39 4.61
CA TYR A 122 -9.98 16.34 4.28
C TYR A 122 -10.93 15.82 3.22
N PHE A 123 -10.78 14.57 2.79
CA PHE A 123 -11.64 14.00 1.79
C PHE A 123 -12.98 13.58 2.39
N GLU A 124 -14.06 13.97 1.73
CA GLU A 124 -15.43 13.71 2.14
C GLU A 124 -16.09 12.81 1.09
N PRO A 125 -15.89 11.48 1.15
CA PRO A 125 -16.45 10.54 0.18
C PRO A 125 -17.97 10.45 0.33
N LEU A 126 -18.68 10.41 -0.80
CA LEU A 126 -20.12 10.20 -0.84
C LEU A 126 -20.45 8.72 -0.68
N VAL A 127 -21.31 8.37 0.29
CA VAL A 127 -21.65 6.97 0.59
C VAL A 127 -22.18 6.22 -0.64
N ASP A 128 -22.99 6.88 -1.46
CA ASP A 128 -23.61 6.30 -2.66
C ASP A 128 -22.76 6.41 -3.92
N ALA A 129 -21.54 6.94 -3.83
CA ALA A 129 -20.65 7.05 -4.97
C ALA A 129 -20.13 5.68 -5.46
N PRO A 130 -19.82 5.55 -6.76
CA PRO A 130 -19.28 4.33 -7.36
C PRO A 130 -17.77 4.17 -7.09
N HIS A 131 -17.39 4.02 -5.81
CA HIS A 131 -15.99 3.80 -5.41
C HIS A 131 -15.39 2.49 -5.99
N HIS A 132 -16.24 1.52 -6.32
CA HIS A 132 -15.82 0.27 -6.96
C HIS A 132 -15.16 0.48 -8.32
N GLU A 133 -15.60 1.46 -9.09
CA GLU A 133 -15.02 1.76 -10.41
C GLU A 133 -13.63 2.38 -10.29
N VAL A 134 -13.42 3.17 -9.24
CA VAL A 134 -12.09 3.71 -8.92
C VAL A 134 -11.14 2.56 -8.55
N LEU A 135 -11.61 1.59 -7.77
CA LEU A 135 -10.84 0.40 -7.42
C LEU A 135 -10.48 -0.43 -8.65
N GLU A 136 -11.46 -0.69 -9.52
CA GLU A 136 -11.23 -1.46 -10.76
C GLU A 136 -10.21 -0.78 -11.68
N ALA A 137 -10.32 0.54 -11.86
CA ALA A 137 -9.35 1.31 -12.65
C ALA A 137 -7.93 1.24 -12.06
N LEU A 138 -7.79 1.26 -10.73
CA LEU A 138 -6.49 1.10 -10.06
C LEU A 138 -5.90 -0.30 -10.25
N LEU A 139 -6.74 -1.34 -10.19
CA LEU A 139 -6.31 -2.73 -10.42
C LEU A 139 -5.88 -2.95 -11.88
N GLN A 140 -6.65 -2.45 -12.85
CA GLN A 140 -6.30 -2.49 -14.26
C GLN A 140 -4.96 -1.78 -14.53
N ARG A 141 -4.75 -0.61 -13.93
CA ARG A 141 -3.49 0.13 -14.03
C ARG A 141 -2.32 -0.66 -13.44
N THR A 142 -2.51 -1.28 -12.27
CA THR A 142 -1.49 -2.09 -11.60
C THR A 142 -1.09 -3.29 -12.45
N GLU A 143 -2.06 -3.99 -13.05
CA GLU A 143 -1.80 -5.11 -13.95
C GLU A 143 -1.08 -4.66 -15.24
N ALA A 144 -1.48 -3.52 -15.82
CA ALA A 144 -0.78 -2.95 -16.97
C ALA A 144 0.69 -2.62 -16.66
N GLU A 145 0.97 -1.98 -15.52
CA GLU A 145 2.34 -1.70 -15.08
C GLU A 145 3.14 -3.00 -14.85
N ARG A 146 2.51 -4.03 -14.27
CA ARG A 146 3.14 -5.34 -14.07
C ARG A 146 3.50 -6.02 -15.39
N GLN A 147 2.66 -5.90 -16.41
CA GLN A 147 2.95 -6.45 -17.74
C GLN A 147 4.12 -5.72 -18.43
N VAL A 148 4.26 -4.42 -18.19
CA VAL A 148 5.37 -3.59 -18.70
C VAL A 148 6.70 -3.95 -18.05
N LEU A 149 6.72 -4.53 -16.85
CA LEU A 149 7.95 -4.93 -16.14
C LEU A 149 8.53 -6.29 -16.59
N LYS A 150 7.96 -6.93 -17.62
CA LYS A 150 8.48 -8.19 -18.17
C LYS A 150 9.82 -7.98 -18.90
N ILE A 151 10.71 -8.97 -18.79
CA ILE A 151 12.02 -9.01 -19.45
C ILE A 151 11.81 -8.85 -20.97
N GLY A 152 12.36 -7.78 -21.55
CA GLY A 152 12.23 -7.43 -22.97
C GLY A 152 11.35 -6.21 -23.28
N SER A 153 10.72 -5.60 -22.26
CA SER A 153 9.94 -4.37 -22.41
C SER A 153 10.84 -3.12 -22.57
N PRO A 154 10.46 -2.15 -23.42
CA PRO A 154 11.26 -0.94 -23.68
C PRO A 154 11.30 0.06 -22.51
N ARG A 155 10.47 -0.13 -21.47
CA ARG A 155 10.41 0.75 -20.29
C ARG A 155 11.22 0.15 -19.15
N ASN A 156 12.49 0.59 -19.03
CA ASN A 156 13.30 0.35 -17.84
C ASN A 156 12.95 1.37 -16.75
N LEU A 157 11.85 1.15 -16.03
CA LEU A 157 11.59 1.90 -14.80
C LEU A 157 12.50 1.36 -13.69
N LEU A 158 13.43 2.19 -13.20
CA LEU A 158 14.32 1.87 -12.07
C LEU A 158 13.54 1.63 -10.76
N ILE A 159 12.33 2.19 -10.67
CA ILE A 159 11.42 2.06 -9.52
C ILE A 159 10.03 1.75 -10.09
N PRO A 160 9.45 0.57 -9.80
CA PRO A 160 8.08 0.28 -10.20
C PRO A 160 7.10 1.21 -9.48
N ILE A 161 6.05 1.65 -10.18
CA ILE A 161 4.98 2.45 -9.58
C ILE A 161 4.19 1.52 -8.65
N ASP A 162 4.25 1.77 -7.34
CA ASP A 162 3.48 1.02 -6.35
C ASP A 162 2.17 1.74 -6.01
N LEU A 163 1.06 1.16 -6.46
CA LEU A 163 -0.31 1.64 -6.20
C LEU A 163 -0.97 0.95 -5.00
N SER A 164 -0.25 0.08 -4.27
CA SER A 164 -0.81 -0.74 -3.20
C SER A 164 -1.43 0.08 -2.06
N ALA A 165 -0.82 1.22 -1.73
CA ALA A 165 -1.34 2.12 -0.70
C ALA A 165 -2.67 2.77 -1.11
N ASP A 166 -2.80 3.13 -2.38
CA ASP A 166 -4.01 3.76 -2.92
C ASP A 166 -5.15 2.74 -3.05
N ILE A 167 -4.83 1.50 -3.49
CA ILE A 167 -5.79 0.38 -3.54
C ILE A 167 -6.37 0.12 -2.14
N ARG A 168 -5.51 -0.05 -1.13
CA ARG A 168 -5.96 -0.23 0.26
C ARG A 168 -6.82 0.94 0.72
N ALA A 169 -6.44 2.18 0.40
CA ALA A 169 -7.26 3.33 0.74
C ALA A 169 -8.63 3.27 0.06
N VAL A 170 -8.78 2.83 -1.19
CA VAL A 170 -10.13 2.71 -1.79
C VAL A 170 -10.94 1.57 -1.15
N GLU A 171 -10.31 0.41 -0.87
CA GLU A 171 -10.97 -0.74 -0.23
C GLU A 171 -11.58 -0.41 1.14
N ASN A 172 -10.89 0.40 1.93
CA ASN A 172 -11.42 0.85 3.22
C ASN A 172 -12.56 1.85 3.08
N CYS A 173 -12.59 2.63 1.99
CA CYS A 173 -13.68 3.56 1.70
C CYS A 173 -14.94 2.75 1.53
N ILE A 174 -14.85 1.74 0.64
CA ILE A 174 -15.93 0.83 0.31
C ILE A 174 -16.42 0.11 1.57
N THR A 175 -15.50 -0.41 2.39
CA THR A 175 -15.86 -1.10 3.64
C THR A 175 -16.65 -0.19 4.58
N ARG A 176 -16.23 1.06 4.77
CA ARG A 176 -16.95 2.02 5.61
C ARG A 176 -18.25 2.50 4.98
N CYS A 177 -18.28 2.76 3.67
CA CYS A 177 -19.51 3.09 2.94
C CYS A 177 -20.53 1.97 3.09
N ASN A 178 -20.12 0.71 2.97
CA ASN A 178 -21.01 -0.45 3.14
C ASN A 178 -21.52 -0.57 4.58
N PHE A 179 -20.67 -0.33 5.58
CA PHE A 179 -21.13 -0.28 6.98
C PHE A 179 -22.17 0.84 7.19
N ARG A 180 -21.91 2.03 6.64
CA ARG A 180 -22.83 3.17 6.70
C ARG A 180 -24.15 2.91 5.94
N LYS A 181 -24.11 2.23 4.80
CA LYS A 181 -25.31 1.78 4.06
C LYS A 181 -26.13 0.78 4.85
N ALA A 182 -25.45 -0.16 5.52
CA ALA A 182 -26.09 -1.14 6.40
C ALA A 182 -26.81 -0.46 7.58
N GLU A 183 -26.20 0.56 8.21
CA GLU A 183 -26.86 1.37 9.25
C GLU A 183 -28.09 2.12 8.72
N ARG A 184 -28.05 2.59 7.47
CA ARG A 184 -29.15 3.34 6.83
C ARG A 184 -30.25 2.43 6.25
N GLY A 185 -30.07 1.12 6.25
CA GLY A 185 -31.04 0.15 5.72
C GLY A 185 -31.21 0.22 4.19
N ILE A 186 -30.26 0.82 3.48
CA ILE A 186 -30.27 0.93 2.01
C ILE A 186 -29.64 -0.37 1.48
N LYS A 187 -30.46 -1.23 0.88
CA LYS A 187 -30.03 -2.42 0.13
C LYS A 187 -29.48 -2.03 -1.23
#